data_AF-A0A832WGE3-F1
#
_entry.id   AF-A0A832WGE3-F1
#
_cell.length_a   1.000
_cell.length_b   1.000
_cell.length_c   1.000
_cell.angle_alpha   90.00
_cell.angle_beta   90.00
_cell.angle_gamma   90.00
#
_symmetry.space_group_name_H-M   'P 1'
#
loop_
_entity.id
_entity.type
_entity.pdbx_description
1 polymer ?
#
loop_
_entity_poly.entity_id
_entity_poly.type
_entity_poly.pdbx_seq_one_letter_code
_entity_poly.pdbx_strand_id
1 'polypeptide(L)'
;LKEVKKYEKGKTLLENLQEKINLTDEEIEKLEDKMYTQFDSVYDGFMEIARNGISTITDLKLTKKITTAIEEICSKIKLPSVEIRGIMEITNNKPNGVEIIKKTLLDIIKKDSTMDITYLGAPKYRISIISENFKDAEKLLKPIIEEIEIE
;
A
#
# COMPACT_ATOMS: atom_id res chain seq x y z
N LEU A 1 12.76 -21.53 -9.54
CA LEU A 1 12.87 -21.27 -8.07
C LEU A 1 11.90 -20.20 -7.58
N LYS A 2 11.81 -19.03 -8.22
CA LYS A 2 10.86 -17.97 -7.80
C LYS A 2 9.40 -18.34 -8.03
N GLU A 3 9.08 -19.01 -9.15
CA GLU A 3 7.71 -19.43 -9.48
C GLU A 3 7.15 -20.48 -8.52
N VAL A 4 7.94 -21.49 -8.14
CA VAL A 4 7.52 -22.52 -7.17
C VAL A 4 7.13 -21.90 -5.83
N LYS A 5 7.92 -20.92 -5.34
CA LYS A 5 7.59 -20.20 -4.10
C LYS A 5 6.34 -19.34 -4.21
N LYS A 6 6.07 -18.75 -5.38
CA LYS A 6 4.82 -18.01 -5.62
C LYS A 6 3.62 -18.97 -5.60
N TYR A 7 3.75 -20.12 -6.25
CA TYR A 7 2.71 -21.14 -6.29
C TYR A 7 2.37 -21.67 -4.89
N GLU A 8 3.38 -22.06 -4.09
CA GLU A 8 3.17 -22.52 -2.71
C GLU A 8 2.47 -21.46 -1.85
N LYS A 9 2.91 -20.20 -1.94
CA LYS A 9 2.27 -19.10 -1.21
C LYS A 9 0.84 -18.83 -1.66
N GLY A 10 0.56 -18.87 -2.96
CA GLY A 10 -0.78 -18.72 -3.50
C GLY A 10 -1.71 -19.83 -3.00
N LYS A 11 -1.22 -21.07 -2.99
CA LYS A 11 -1.97 -22.23 -2.49
C LYS A 11 -2.25 -22.13 -0.99
N THR A 12 -1.27 -21.75 -0.17
CA THR A 12 -1.48 -21.53 1.27
C THR A 12 -2.49 -20.41 1.55
N LEU A 13 -2.56 -19.38 0.71
CA LEU A 13 -3.57 -18.32 0.81
C LEU A 13 -4.98 -18.85 0.49
N LEU A 14 -5.11 -19.70 -0.54
CA LEU A 14 -6.37 -20.38 -0.86
C LEU A 14 -6.80 -21.35 0.25
N GLU A 15 -5.88 -22.15 0.79
CA GLU A 15 -6.17 -23.06 1.91
C GLU A 15 -6.65 -22.28 3.15
N ASN A 16 -5.98 -21.17 3.49
CA ASN A 16 -6.46 -20.26 4.55
C ASN A 16 -7.86 -19.73 4.26
N LEU A 17 -8.16 -19.47 2.99
CA LEU A 17 -9.47 -19.00 2.57
C LEU A 17 -10.53 -20.11 2.73
N GLN A 18 -10.19 -21.33 2.33
CA GLN A 18 -11.01 -22.53 2.47
C GLN A 18 -11.39 -22.77 3.93
N GLU A 19 -10.41 -22.78 4.83
CA GLU A 19 -10.63 -22.98 6.27
C GLU A 19 -11.51 -21.87 6.86
N LYS A 20 -11.29 -20.62 6.42
CA LYS A 20 -11.97 -19.47 7.00
C LYS A 20 -13.46 -19.40 6.66
N ILE A 21 -13.85 -19.78 5.44
CA ILE A 21 -15.26 -19.77 5.01
C ILE A 21 -15.88 -21.16 4.84
N ASN A 22 -15.17 -22.22 5.25
CA ASN A 22 -15.59 -23.61 5.10
C ASN A 22 -16.05 -23.92 3.67
N LEU A 23 -15.24 -23.53 2.69
CA LEU A 23 -15.50 -23.89 1.29
C LEU A 23 -15.21 -25.37 1.07
N THR A 24 -15.98 -25.99 0.19
CA THR A 24 -15.66 -27.30 -0.37
C THR A 24 -14.51 -27.18 -1.37
N ASP A 25 -13.74 -28.26 -1.52
CA ASP A 25 -12.62 -28.32 -2.47
C ASP A 25 -13.04 -27.95 -3.90
N GLU A 26 -14.24 -28.35 -4.33
CA GLU A 26 -14.80 -27.98 -5.64
C GLU A 26 -14.98 -26.46 -5.82
N GLU A 27 -15.30 -25.73 -4.76
CA GLU A 27 -15.49 -24.27 -4.84
C GLU A 27 -14.14 -23.54 -4.85
N ILE A 28 -13.14 -24.07 -4.14
CA ILE A 28 -11.75 -23.61 -4.21
C ILE A 28 -11.17 -23.87 -5.60
N GLU A 29 -11.41 -25.04 -6.18
CA GLU A 29 -10.90 -25.41 -7.50
C GLU A 29 -11.50 -24.52 -8.59
N LYS A 30 -12.81 -24.23 -8.54
CA LYS A 30 -13.44 -23.24 -9.42
C LYS A 30 -12.89 -21.82 -9.22
N LEU A 31 -12.57 -21.44 -7.99
CA LEU A 31 -11.97 -20.13 -7.70
C LEU A 31 -10.55 -20.06 -8.26
N GLU A 32 -9.76 -21.12 -8.11
CA GLU A 32 -8.41 -21.25 -8.63
C GLU A 32 -8.42 -21.17 -10.17
N ASP A 33 -9.30 -21.90 -10.84
CA ASP A 33 -9.45 -21.89 -12.31
C ASP A 33 -9.85 -20.49 -12.83
N LYS A 34 -10.79 -19.82 -12.13
CA LYS A 34 -11.16 -18.43 -12.41
C LYS A 34 -10.00 -17.46 -12.23
N MET A 35 -9.17 -17.64 -11.20
CA MET A 35 -7.98 -16.82 -10.97
C MET A 35 -6.96 -17.04 -12.07
N TYR A 36 -6.69 -18.29 -12.49
CA TYR A 36 -5.79 -18.58 -13.61
C TYR A 36 -6.29 -18.04 -14.95
N THR A 37 -7.60 -17.84 -15.10
CA THR A 37 -8.18 -17.25 -16.31
C THR A 37 -7.86 -15.75 -16.43
N GLN A 38 -7.77 -15.02 -15.31
CA GLN A 38 -7.48 -13.58 -15.29
C GLN A 38 -6.03 -13.24 -14.94
N PHE A 39 -5.34 -14.10 -14.21
CA PHE A 39 -4.01 -13.85 -13.65
C PHE A 39 -3.07 -15.01 -13.96
N ASP A 40 -1.78 -14.71 -14.19
CA ASP A 40 -0.74 -15.72 -14.41
C ASP A 40 -0.55 -16.67 -13.21
N SER A 41 -0.90 -16.24 -12.00
CA SER A 41 -0.87 -17.09 -10.82
C SER A 41 -1.90 -16.66 -9.78
N VAL A 42 -2.33 -17.61 -8.95
CA VAL A 42 -3.15 -17.32 -7.75
C VAL A 42 -2.51 -16.25 -6.89
N TYR A 43 -1.20 -16.32 -6.66
CA TYR A 43 -0.47 -15.33 -5.87
C TYR A 43 -0.52 -13.93 -6.49
N ASP A 44 -0.32 -13.82 -7.81
CA ASP A 44 -0.43 -12.55 -8.52
C ASP A 44 -1.89 -12.04 -8.47
N GLY A 45 -2.90 -12.92 -8.55
CA GLY A 45 -4.30 -12.56 -8.33
C GLY A 45 -4.56 -11.96 -6.93
N PHE A 46 -4.10 -12.63 -5.86
CA PHE A 46 -4.20 -12.09 -4.50
C PHE A 46 -3.45 -10.76 -4.34
N MET A 47 -2.29 -10.60 -4.98
CA MET A 47 -1.51 -9.36 -4.95
C MET A 47 -2.24 -8.23 -5.69
N GLU A 48 -2.85 -8.52 -6.82
CA GLU A 48 -3.61 -7.54 -7.60
C GLU A 48 -4.88 -7.12 -6.85
N ILE A 49 -5.55 -8.07 -6.19
CA ILE A 49 -6.71 -7.77 -5.33
C ILE A 49 -6.30 -6.98 -4.10
N ALA A 50 -5.13 -7.26 -3.52
CA ALA A 50 -4.60 -6.45 -2.42
C ALA A 50 -4.27 -5.03 -2.89
N ARG A 51 -3.82 -4.84 -4.14
CA ARG A 51 -3.43 -3.54 -4.70
C ARG A 51 -4.62 -2.70 -5.19
N ASN A 52 -5.48 -3.29 -6.01
CA ASN A 52 -6.60 -2.63 -6.68
C ASN A 52 -7.94 -2.86 -5.97
N GLY A 53 -7.94 -3.67 -4.90
CA GLY A 53 -9.14 -4.02 -4.16
C GLY A 53 -9.96 -5.13 -4.82
N ILE A 54 -11.11 -5.44 -4.21
CA ILE A 54 -12.04 -6.48 -4.67
C ILE A 54 -12.61 -6.24 -6.08
N SER A 55 -12.51 -4.99 -6.57
CA SER A 55 -12.93 -4.58 -7.91
C SER A 55 -12.34 -5.47 -8.99
N THR A 56 -11.11 -5.95 -8.80
CA THR A 56 -10.39 -6.81 -9.76
C THR A 56 -11.08 -8.15 -10.04
N ILE A 57 -11.79 -8.70 -9.05
CA ILE A 57 -12.48 -10.00 -9.14
C ILE A 57 -13.99 -9.86 -9.15
N THR A 58 -14.50 -8.63 -9.27
CA THR A 58 -15.94 -8.38 -9.31
C THR A 58 -16.56 -8.94 -10.59
N ASP A 59 -15.81 -8.94 -11.70
CA ASP A 59 -16.18 -9.56 -12.98
C ASP A 59 -16.32 -11.09 -12.91
N LEU A 60 -15.62 -11.75 -11.98
CA LEU A 60 -15.68 -13.20 -11.79
C LEU A 60 -17.01 -13.68 -11.16
N LYS A 61 -17.91 -12.74 -10.82
CA LYS A 61 -19.22 -12.97 -10.17
C LYS A 61 -19.13 -13.97 -9.01
N LEU A 62 -18.12 -13.77 -8.16
CA LEU A 62 -17.92 -14.60 -6.98
C LEU A 62 -18.95 -14.26 -5.90
N THR A 63 -19.32 -15.26 -5.10
CA THR A 63 -20.24 -15.10 -3.97
C THR A 63 -19.68 -14.08 -2.98
N LYS A 64 -20.51 -13.18 -2.44
CA LYS A 64 -20.12 -12.15 -1.45
C LYS A 64 -19.28 -12.70 -0.30
N LYS A 65 -19.55 -13.92 0.16
CA LYS A 65 -18.76 -14.60 1.22
C LYS A 65 -17.30 -14.76 0.83
N ILE A 66 -17.04 -15.17 -0.41
CA ILE A 66 -15.69 -15.41 -0.94
C ILE A 66 -14.96 -14.07 -1.10
N THR A 67 -15.62 -13.08 -1.69
CA THR A 67 -15.04 -11.74 -1.88
C THR A 67 -14.68 -11.09 -0.54
N THR A 68 -15.56 -11.13 0.47
CA THR A 68 -15.22 -10.59 1.81
C THR A 68 -14.06 -11.34 2.46
N ALA A 69 -13.99 -12.67 2.31
CA ALA A 69 -12.87 -13.45 2.86
C ALA A 69 -11.54 -13.12 2.18
N ILE A 70 -11.55 -13.00 0.84
CA ILE A 70 -10.40 -12.56 0.04
C ILE A 70 -9.96 -11.17 0.48
N GLU A 71 -10.89 -10.22 0.66
CA GLU A 71 -10.58 -8.85 1.06
C GLU A 71 -9.81 -8.82 2.39
N GLU A 72 -10.28 -9.57 3.39
CA GLU A 72 -9.65 -9.56 4.70
C GLU A 72 -8.27 -10.26 4.68
N ILE A 73 -8.12 -11.30 3.85
CA ILE A 73 -6.81 -11.93 3.62
C ILE A 73 -5.87 -10.95 2.92
N CYS A 74 -6.33 -10.30 1.85
CA CYS A 74 -5.58 -9.31 1.09
C CYS A 74 -5.19 -8.10 1.95
N SER A 75 -6.05 -7.66 2.87
CA SER A 75 -5.75 -6.58 3.81
C SER A 75 -4.59 -6.93 4.76
N LYS A 76 -4.38 -8.22 5.04
CA LYS A 76 -3.22 -8.70 5.83
C LYS A 76 -1.96 -8.90 4.97
N ILE A 77 -2.09 -8.94 3.65
CA ILE A 77 -0.95 -9.04 2.74
C ILE A 77 -0.25 -7.67 2.73
N LYS A 78 0.96 -7.62 3.28
CA LYS A 78 1.83 -6.46 3.10
C LYS A 78 2.23 -6.38 1.64
N LEU A 79 1.62 -5.46 0.91
CA LEU A 79 2.05 -5.11 -0.42
C LEU A 79 3.52 -4.69 -0.40
N PRO A 80 4.30 -5.02 -1.44
CA PRO A 80 5.65 -4.55 -1.58
C PRO A 80 5.62 -3.03 -1.78
N SER A 81 5.79 -2.30 -0.68
CA SER A 81 6.00 -0.87 -0.68
C SER A 81 7.46 -0.55 -0.36
N VAL A 82 7.90 0.60 -0.85
CA VAL A 82 9.16 1.20 -0.49
C VAL A 82 8.88 2.38 0.44
N GLU A 83 9.72 2.52 1.46
CA GLU A 83 9.70 3.67 2.34
C GLU A 83 10.96 4.48 2.07
N ILE A 84 10.79 5.73 1.64
CA ILE A 84 11.91 6.68 1.52
C ILE A 84 11.90 7.56 2.77
N ARG A 85 13.07 7.70 3.39
CA ARG A 85 13.28 8.58 4.54
C ARG A 85 14.28 9.67 4.19
N GLY A 86 13.86 10.91 4.38
CA GLY A 86 14.69 12.10 4.25
C GLY A 86 14.79 12.86 5.58
N ILE A 87 15.89 13.57 5.79
CA ILE A 87 16.00 14.58 6.84
C ILE A 87 16.04 15.94 6.14
N MET A 88 15.18 16.84 6.59
CA MET A 88 15.02 18.19 6.09
C MET A 88 15.44 19.17 7.18
N GLU A 89 16.10 20.24 6.80
CA GLU A 89 16.42 21.35 7.71
C GLU A 89 15.53 22.53 7.32
N ILE A 90 14.61 22.90 8.22
CA ILE A 90 13.62 23.96 8.00
C ILE A 90 13.86 25.06 9.02
N THR A 91 14.09 26.27 8.52
CA THR A 91 14.35 27.46 9.34
C THR A 91 13.43 28.58 8.90
N ASN A 92 12.78 29.24 9.86
CA ASN A 92 11.96 30.42 9.58
C ASN A 92 12.32 31.53 10.58
N ASN A 93 12.78 32.67 10.08
CA ASN A 93 13.28 33.79 10.89
C ASN A 93 12.16 34.73 11.39
N LYS A 94 10.89 34.44 11.07
CA LYS A 94 9.75 35.22 11.56
C LYS A 94 9.50 34.90 13.05
N PRO A 95 8.98 35.86 13.85
CA PRO A 95 8.67 35.65 15.27
C PRO A 95 7.68 34.48 15.50
N ASN A 96 6.81 34.18 14.53
CA ASN A 96 5.88 33.04 14.57
C ASN A 96 6.34 31.88 13.67
N GLY A 97 7.64 31.75 13.41
CA GLY A 97 8.20 30.79 12.45
C GLY A 97 7.80 29.33 12.73
N VAL A 98 7.74 28.92 14.00
CA VAL A 98 7.32 27.56 14.38
C VAL A 98 5.86 27.27 14.00
N GLU A 99 4.96 28.23 14.18
CA GLU A 99 3.55 28.07 13.79
C GLU A 99 3.39 28.00 12.28
N ILE A 100 4.16 28.80 11.53
CA ILE A 100 4.16 28.78 10.07
C ILE A 100 4.64 27.42 9.57
N ILE A 101 5.79 26.93 10.06
CA ILE A 101 6.34 25.61 9.69
C ILE A 101 5.32 24.50 9.99
N LYS A 102 4.73 24.52 11.19
CA LYS A 102 3.72 23.52 11.57
C LYS A 102 2.52 23.54 10.63
N LYS A 103 2.03 24.73 10.26
CA LYS A 103 0.89 24.88 9.35
C LYS A 103 1.21 24.36 7.95
N THR A 104 2.35 24.72 7.39
CA THR A 104 2.80 24.26 6.06
C THR A 104 2.95 22.74 6.02
N LEU A 105 3.65 22.15 6.99
CA LEU A 105 3.84 20.70 7.07
C LEU A 105 2.51 19.95 7.22
N LEU A 106 1.56 20.49 8.01
CA LEU A 106 0.22 19.90 8.14
C LEU A 106 -0.60 19.99 6.85
N ASP A 107 -0.43 21.06 6.06
CA ASP A 107 -1.12 21.20 4.78
C ASP A 107 -0.60 20.17 3.77
N ILE A 108 0.72 19.96 3.76
CA ILE A 108 1.38 18.94 2.94
C ILE A 108 0.87 17.53 3.29
N ILE A 109 0.86 17.15 4.57
CA ILE A 109 0.39 15.83 5.02
C ILE A 109 -1.10 15.62 4.68
N LYS A 110 -1.90 16.70 4.63
CA LYS A 110 -3.31 16.62 4.21
C LYS A 110 -3.47 16.36 2.72
N LYS A 111 -2.53 16.79 1.88
CA LYS A 111 -2.56 16.54 0.43
C LYS A 111 -2.31 15.06 0.13
N ASP A 112 -1.47 14.38 0.92
CA ASP A 112 -1.08 13.00 0.67
C ASP A 112 -0.98 12.16 1.96
N SER A 113 -1.88 11.19 2.13
CA SER A 113 -1.95 10.33 3.33
C SER A 113 -0.82 9.30 3.43
N THR A 114 0.04 9.21 2.41
CA THR A 114 1.19 8.30 2.38
C THR A 114 2.47 8.90 2.97
N MET A 115 2.41 10.17 3.37
CA MET A 115 3.52 10.93 3.94
C MET A 115 3.38 11.09 5.46
N ASP A 116 4.49 10.88 6.15
CA ASP A 116 4.66 11.16 7.59
C ASP A 116 5.81 12.12 7.82
N ILE A 117 5.60 13.12 8.69
CA ILE A 117 6.63 14.09 9.05
C ILE A 117 6.81 14.06 10.56
N THR A 118 8.00 13.63 10.99
CA THR A 118 8.38 13.54 12.39
C THR A 118 9.31 14.71 12.75
N TYR A 119 8.96 15.47 13.79
CA TYR A 119 9.84 16.50 14.34
C TYR A 119 11.00 15.86 15.12
N LEU A 120 12.24 16.10 14.69
CA LEU A 120 13.44 15.59 15.37
C LEU A 120 14.07 16.61 16.33
N GLY A 121 13.66 17.87 16.24
CA GLY A 121 14.23 18.98 16.98
C GLY A 121 14.76 20.06 16.04
N ALA A 122 14.40 21.32 16.26
CA ALA A 122 14.72 22.41 15.35
C ALA A 122 16.24 22.51 15.08
N PRO A 123 16.66 22.73 13.82
CA PRO A 123 15.83 22.92 12.61
C PRO A 123 15.47 21.61 11.87
N LYS A 124 15.70 20.42 12.45
CA LYS A 124 15.61 19.12 11.76
C LYS A 124 14.24 18.47 11.85
N TYR A 125 13.74 18.05 10.69
CA TYR A 125 12.48 17.32 10.51
C TYR A 125 12.76 16.07 9.66
N ARG A 126 12.16 14.94 10.01
CA ARG A 126 12.21 13.71 9.20
C ARG A 126 10.96 13.61 8.36
N ILE A 127 11.13 13.39 7.08
CA ILE A 127 10.05 13.07 6.15
C ILE A 127 10.14 11.60 5.77
N SER A 128 9.03 10.89 5.84
CA SER A 128 8.90 9.48 5.46
C SER A 128 7.77 9.35 4.46
N ILE A 129 8.04 8.78 3.29
CA ILE A 129 7.05 8.58 2.23
C ILE A 129 6.96 7.10 1.93
N ILE A 130 5.75 6.54 2.00
CA ILE A 130 5.48 5.16 1.63
C ILE A 130 4.88 5.15 0.23
N SER A 131 5.53 4.49 -0.72
CA SER A 131 5.02 4.38 -2.09
C SER A 131 5.27 2.99 -2.67
N GLU A 132 4.70 2.71 -3.83
CA GLU A 132 4.84 1.42 -4.51
C GLU A 132 6.24 1.25 -5.13
N ASN A 133 6.92 2.37 -5.41
CA ASN A 133 8.22 2.41 -6.08
C ASN A 133 8.96 3.74 -5.78
N PHE A 134 10.30 3.72 -5.88
CA PHE A 134 11.14 4.87 -5.54
C PHE A 134 10.85 6.10 -6.41
N LYS A 135 10.54 5.89 -7.70
CA LYS A 135 10.29 6.99 -8.64
C LYS A 135 9.06 7.82 -8.26
N ASP A 136 7.98 7.17 -7.81
CA ASP A 136 6.77 7.89 -7.41
C ASP A 136 6.95 8.55 -6.05
N ALA A 137 7.65 7.92 -5.11
CA ALA A 137 8.05 8.58 -3.86
C ALA A 137 8.94 9.82 -4.08
N GLU A 138 9.90 9.78 -5.01
CA GLU A 138 10.72 10.96 -5.35
C GLU A 138 9.90 12.08 -6.01
N LYS A 139 8.93 11.74 -6.87
CA LYS A 139 8.03 12.73 -7.47
C LYS A 139 7.18 13.45 -6.44
N LEU A 140 6.76 12.75 -5.38
CA LEU A 140 6.04 13.35 -4.26
C LEU A 140 6.95 14.24 -3.42
N LEU A 141 8.20 13.81 -3.18
CA LEU A 141 9.15 14.53 -2.34
C LEU A 141 9.58 15.90 -2.93
N LYS A 142 9.83 15.97 -4.24
CA LYS A 142 10.35 17.18 -4.92
C LYS A 142 9.51 18.45 -4.68
N PRO A 143 8.21 18.49 -5.04
CA PRO A 143 7.40 19.68 -4.88
C PRO A 143 7.26 20.11 -3.41
N ILE A 144 7.40 19.17 -2.47
CA ILE A 144 7.30 19.41 -1.04
C ILE A 144 8.55 20.11 -0.52
N ILE A 145 9.73 19.68 -0.97
CA ILE A 145 10.99 20.39 -0.69
C ILE A 145 10.91 21.82 -1.25
N GLU A 146 10.41 21.99 -2.49
CA GLU A 146 10.24 23.31 -3.10
C GLU A 146 9.24 24.19 -2.32
N GLU A 147 8.10 23.65 -1.88
CA GLU A 147 7.10 24.39 -1.08
C GLU A 147 7.66 24.82 0.29
N ILE A 148 8.67 24.13 0.82
CA ILE A 148 9.32 24.43 2.10
C ILE A 148 10.51 25.40 1.94
N GLU A 149 11.24 25.36 0.81
CA GLU A 149 12.36 26.27 0.53
C GLU A 149 11.90 27.71 0.20
N ILE A 150 10.65 27.87 -0.26
CA ILE A 150 10.08 29.18 -0.64
C ILE A 150 9.35 29.80 0.56
N GLU A 151 10.03 30.18 1.65
CA GLU A 151 9.57 31.28 2.56
C GLU A 151 10.55 31.74 3.65
#